data_AF-A0A6N6KPX8-F1
#
_entry.id   AF-A0A6N6KPX8-F1
#
_cell.length_a   1.000
_cell.length_b   1.000
_cell.length_c   1.000
_cell.angle_alpha   90.00
_cell.angle_beta   90.00
_cell.angle_gamma   90.00
#
_symmetry.space_group_name_H-M   'P 1'
#
loop_
_entity.id
_entity.type
_entity.pdbx_description
1 polymer ?
#
loop_
_entity_poly.entity_id
_entity_poly.type
_entity_poly.pdbx_seq_one_letter_code
_entity_poly.pdbx_strand_id
1 'polypeptide(L)'
;MTRINLEKQNPNDWSGIQVSFQLGQFRTFFRRQILAVSYSGEYGVGCEGNGDARYMYAMGKMGIELFTPDAVIIDFQNLEYLWGDMLGMVFGLGGLNYHPFNIPRAMVVGEKCKKAIGTLLFGLESNEPASNEDWIFESMEEAINYVAGLVEDEDKKRKPKPKRTIDF
;
A
#
# COMPACT_ATOMS: atom_id res chain seq x y z
N MET A 1 -6.19 45.59 -0.77
CA MET A 1 -5.50 44.38 -0.27
C MET A 1 -6.54 43.46 0.30
N THR A 2 -6.70 42.26 -0.26
CA THR A 2 -7.62 41.25 0.29
C THR A 2 -7.00 40.66 1.55
N ARG A 3 -7.68 40.75 2.70
CA ARG A 3 -7.28 40.03 3.92
C ARG A 3 -7.59 38.55 3.71
N ILE A 4 -6.58 37.70 3.82
CA ILE A 4 -6.72 36.24 3.84
C ILE A 4 -6.64 35.79 5.29
N ASN A 5 -7.64 35.04 5.76
CA ASN A 5 -7.62 34.37 7.06
C ASN A 5 -7.20 32.92 6.84
N LEU A 6 -6.18 32.47 7.57
CA LEU A 6 -5.75 31.08 7.58
C LEU A 6 -6.42 30.36 8.74
N GLU A 7 -6.96 29.17 8.48
CA GLU A 7 -7.57 28.33 9.50
C GLU A 7 -6.66 27.15 9.82
N LYS A 8 -6.63 26.74 11.09
CA LYS A 8 -5.96 25.51 11.50
C LYS A 8 -6.73 24.33 10.94
N GLN A 9 -6.01 23.42 10.30
CA GLN A 9 -6.55 22.18 9.76
C GLN A 9 -5.87 20.99 10.47
N ASN A 10 -6.64 19.94 10.74
CA ASN A 10 -6.11 18.67 11.22
C ASN A 10 -6.47 17.60 10.19
N PRO A 11 -5.48 16.91 9.58
CA PRO A 11 -5.74 15.89 8.57
C PRO A 11 -6.68 14.78 9.04
N ASN A 12 -6.67 14.44 10.34
CA ASN A 12 -7.54 13.39 10.88
C ASN A 12 -9.04 13.77 10.86
N ASP A 13 -9.36 15.05 10.66
CA ASP A 13 -10.74 15.53 10.59
C ASP A 13 -11.31 15.42 9.15
N TRP A 14 -10.49 15.01 8.17
CA TRP A 14 -10.87 14.97 6.74
C TRP A 14 -11.62 13.70 6.32
N SER A 15 -11.55 12.62 7.09
CA SER A 15 -12.13 11.33 6.76
C SER A 15 -12.48 10.55 8.02
N GLY A 16 -13.54 9.73 7.94
CA GLY A 16 -13.86 8.76 8.98
C GLY A 16 -12.97 7.51 8.97
N ILE A 17 -12.13 7.35 7.93
CA ILE A 17 -11.20 6.22 7.82
C ILE A 17 -10.10 6.33 8.87
N GLN A 18 -9.91 5.26 9.63
CA GLN A 18 -8.80 5.12 10.55
C GLN A 18 -7.60 4.53 9.80
N VAL A 19 -6.42 5.07 10.07
CA VAL A 19 -5.16 4.61 9.48
C VAL A 19 -4.22 4.20 10.60
N SER A 20 -3.62 3.02 10.47
CA SER A 20 -2.59 2.54 11.39
C SER A 20 -1.40 1.97 10.64
N PHE A 21 -0.25 1.97 11.31
CA PHE A 21 1.02 1.54 10.75
C PHE A 21 1.62 0.42 11.59
N GLN A 22 2.07 -0.64 10.93
CA GLN A 22 2.81 -1.72 11.57
C GLN A 22 4.11 -1.96 10.81
N LEU A 23 5.22 -2.03 11.54
CA LEU A 23 6.54 -2.27 10.97
C LEU A 23 7.03 -3.67 11.34
N GLY A 24 7.14 -4.52 10.34
CA GLY A 24 7.73 -5.85 10.46
C GLY A 24 9.21 -5.82 10.07
N GLN A 25 10.05 -6.55 10.81
CA GLN A 25 11.42 -6.82 10.40
C GLN A 25 11.55 -8.28 9.98
N PHE A 26 12.25 -8.52 8.88
CA PHE A 26 12.63 -9.86 8.48
C PHE A 26 14.12 -9.92 8.19
N ARG A 27 14.72 -11.06 8.52
CA ARG A 27 16.17 -11.25 8.42
C ARG A 27 16.53 -11.80 7.06
N THR A 28 17.03 -10.92 6.19
CA THR A 28 17.89 -11.33 5.07
C THR A 28 19.36 -11.07 5.44
N PHE A 29 20.25 -10.98 4.44
CA PHE A 29 21.63 -10.48 4.65
C PHE A 29 21.66 -9.02 5.11
N PHE A 30 20.63 -8.24 4.75
CA PHE A 30 20.38 -6.89 5.24
C PHE A 30 19.20 -6.91 6.23
N ARG A 31 19.17 -6.02 7.22
CA ARG A 31 17.96 -5.86 8.03
C ARG A 31 16.92 -5.14 7.16
N ARG A 32 15.93 -5.89 6.68
CA ARG A 32 14.87 -5.37 5.81
C ARG A 32 13.59 -5.12 6.60
N GLN A 33 12.81 -4.13 6.16
CA GLN A 33 11.58 -3.69 6.83
C GLN A 33 10.38 -3.73 5.88
N ILE A 34 9.27 -4.27 6.37
CA ILE A 34 7.96 -4.23 5.68
C ILE A 34 7.07 -3.30 6.48
N LEU A 35 6.45 -2.32 5.82
CA LEU A 35 5.42 -1.48 6.41
C LEU A 35 4.04 -1.97 5.97
N ALA A 36 3.21 -2.41 6.91
CA ALA A 36 1.78 -2.55 6.66
C ALA A 36 1.08 -1.23 7.01
N VAL A 37 0.27 -0.72 6.08
CA VAL A 37 -0.62 0.42 6.26
C VAL A 37 -2.05 -0.11 6.24
N SER A 38 -2.67 -0.17 7.41
CA SER A 38 -4.03 -0.70 7.57
C SER A 38 -5.05 0.42 7.59
N TYR A 39 -6.12 0.24 6.84
CA TYR A 39 -7.25 1.15 6.74
C TYR A 39 -8.52 0.46 7.25
N SER A 40 -9.25 1.13 8.14
CA SER A 40 -10.51 0.63 8.66
C SER A 40 -11.58 1.73 8.72
N GLY A 41 -12.84 1.30 8.61
CA GLY A 41 -13.99 2.21 8.57
C GLY A 41 -14.77 2.10 7.25
N GLU A 42 -15.75 2.98 7.11
CA GLU A 42 -16.65 3.03 5.97
C GLU A 42 -16.14 4.05 4.93
N TYR A 43 -15.84 3.57 3.72
CA TYR A 43 -15.48 4.42 2.59
C TYR A 43 -16.75 4.92 1.89
N GLY A 44 -16.84 6.24 1.65
CA GLY A 44 -17.99 6.86 0.99
C GLY A 44 -18.28 6.30 -0.41
N VAL A 45 -19.56 6.09 -0.74
CA VAL A 45 -19.93 5.46 -2.02
C VAL A 45 -19.77 6.45 -3.18
N GLY A 46 -19.05 6.05 -4.22
CA GLY A 46 -18.88 6.85 -5.42
C GLY A 46 -18.07 8.12 -5.18
N CYS A 47 -18.63 9.27 -5.56
CA CYS A 47 -17.92 10.55 -5.41
C CYS A 47 -17.84 11.03 -3.96
N GLU A 48 -18.68 10.50 -3.06
CA GLU A 48 -18.61 10.81 -1.62
C GLU A 48 -17.29 10.31 -1.02
N GLY A 49 -16.76 9.19 -1.50
CA GLY A 49 -15.47 8.63 -1.05
C GLY A 49 -14.23 9.33 -1.60
N ASN A 50 -14.38 10.36 -2.46
CA ASN A 50 -13.22 11.06 -3.03
C ASN A 50 -12.34 11.73 -1.97
N GLY A 51 -12.93 12.16 -0.84
CA GLY A 51 -12.19 12.67 0.31
C GLY A 51 -11.38 11.57 1.00
N ASP A 52 -12.03 10.42 1.23
CA ASP A 52 -11.42 9.24 1.85
C ASP A 52 -10.21 8.75 1.05
N ALA A 53 -10.34 8.58 -0.26
CA ALA A 53 -9.22 8.12 -1.11
C ALA A 53 -8.00 9.04 -1.03
N ARG A 54 -8.21 10.37 -1.05
CA ARG A 54 -7.11 11.35 -0.92
C ARG A 54 -6.46 11.28 0.46
N TYR A 55 -7.26 11.19 1.50
CA TYR A 55 -6.79 11.07 2.87
C TYR A 55 -5.98 9.77 3.05
N MET A 56 -6.53 8.63 2.62
CA MET A 56 -5.85 7.32 2.67
C MET A 56 -4.51 7.35 1.94
N TYR A 57 -4.49 7.87 0.71
CA TYR A 57 -3.26 8.00 -0.07
C TYR A 57 -2.22 8.89 0.62
N ALA A 58 -2.62 10.04 1.15
CA ALA A 58 -1.71 10.95 1.85
C ALA A 58 -1.11 10.31 3.11
N MET A 59 -1.93 9.62 3.90
CA MET A 59 -1.47 8.91 5.11
C MET A 59 -0.54 7.75 4.79
N GLY A 60 -0.87 6.95 3.76
CA GLY A 60 0.02 5.88 3.28
C GLY A 60 1.36 6.43 2.80
N LYS A 61 1.36 7.53 2.03
CA LYS A 61 2.60 8.20 1.61
C LYS A 61 3.40 8.71 2.80
N MET A 62 2.75 9.34 3.78
CA MET A 62 3.41 9.79 5.01
C MET A 62 4.11 8.63 5.72
N GLY A 63 3.44 7.48 5.87
CA GLY A 63 4.04 6.28 6.47
C GLY A 63 5.29 5.81 5.72
N ILE A 64 5.22 5.74 4.39
CA ILE A 64 6.37 5.35 3.56
C ILE A 64 7.54 6.31 3.74
N GLU A 65 7.31 7.62 3.70
CA GLU A 65 8.39 8.61 3.85
C GLU A 65 8.99 8.64 5.25
N LEU A 66 8.19 8.44 6.31
CA LEU A 66 8.67 8.46 7.69
C LEU A 66 9.43 7.19 8.08
N PHE A 67 8.98 6.02 7.60
CA PHE A 67 9.55 4.73 8.02
C PHE A 67 10.55 4.16 7.01
N THR A 68 10.61 4.70 5.78
CA THR A 68 11.52 4.29 4.71
C THR A 68 11.59 2.75 4.53
N PRO A 69 10.45 2.07 4.38
CA PRO A 69 10.45 0.61 4.35
C PRO A 69 11.02 0.07 3.04
N ASP A 70 11.44 -1.19 3.04
CA ASP A 70 11.89 -1.90 1.85
C ASP A 70 10.73 -2.51 1.05
N ALA A 71 9.57 -2.67 1.68
CA ALA A 71 8.32 -3.10 1.04
C ALA A 71 7.10 -2.56 1.78
N VAL A 72 5.96 -2.48 1.10
CA VAL A 72 4.69 -1.99 1.68
C VAL A 72 3.55 -2.98 1.48
N ILE A 73 2.70 -3.13 2.49
CA ILE A 73 1.44 -3.87 2.41
C ILE A 73 0.30 -2.87 2.63
N ILE A 74 -0.65 -2.84 1.70
CA ILE A 74 -1.90 -2.08 1.81
C ILE A 74 -2.94 -3.03 2.42
N ASP A 75 -3.37 -2.77 3.64
CA ASP A 75 -4.30 -3.66 4.33
C ASP A 75 -5.71 -3.04 4.40
N PHE A 76 -6.64 -3.70 3.71
CA PHE A 76 -8.06 -3.38 3.62
C PHE A 76 -8.94 -4.44 4.28
N GLN A 77 -8.39 -5.33 5.12
CA GLN A 77 -9.18 -6.39 5.76
C GLN A 77 -10.39 -5.85 6.53
N ASN A 78 -10.27 -4.65 7.11
CA ASN A 78 -11.30 -3.99 7.90
C ASN A 78 -11.92 -2.76 7.22
N LEU A 79 -11.70 -2.59 5.90
CA LEU A 79 -12.28 -1.51 5.12
C LEU A 79 -13.65 -1.94 4.57
N GLU A 80 -14.67 -1.12 4.78
CA GLU A 80 -15.95 -1.28 4.08
C GLU A 80 -15.93 -0.43 2.82
N TYR A 81 -15.98 -1.07 1.65
CA TYR A 81 -15.91 -0.40 0.36
C TYR A 81 -16.82 -1.10 -0.64
N LEU A 82 -17.74 -0.33 -1.24
CA LEU A 82 -18.75 -0.86 -2.17
C LEU A 82 -18.51 -0.43 -3.62
N TRP A 83 -18.15 0.85 -3.85
CA TRP A 83 -17.93 1.40 -5.18
C TRP A 83 -17.28 2.80 -5.10
N GLY A 84 -16.45 3.14 -6.10
CA GLY A 84 -15.84 4.47 -6.26
C GLY A 84 -14.44 4.43 -6.85
N ASP A 85 -14.24 5.05 -8.01
CA ASP A 85 -13.01 4.89 -8.80
C ASP A 85 -11.75 5.49 -8.13
N MET A 86 -11.92 6.50 -7.27
CA MET A 86 -10.79 7.18 -6.65
C MET A 86 -9.99 6.29 -5.69
N LEU A 87 -10.57 5.22 -5.13
CA LEU A 87 -9.81 4.30 -4.25
C LEU A 87 -8.59 3.70 -4.94
N GLY A 88 -8.64 3.55 -6.28
CA GLY A 88 -7.54 3.03 -7.09
C GLY A 88 -6.23 3.84 -6.95
N MET A 89 -6.29 5.11 -6.52
CA MET A 89 -5.08 5.89 -6.25
C MET A 89 -4.23 5.31 -5.11
N VAL A 90 -4.86 4.66 -4.13
CA VAL A 90 -4.19 4.04 -2.98
C VAL A 90 -3.39 2.80 -3.42
N PHE A 91 -3.76 2.17 -4.54
CA PHE A 91 -3.09 0.97 -5.04
C PHE A 91 -1.67 1.29 -5.53
N GLY A 92 -1.40 2.57 -5.85
CA GLY A 92 -0.08 3.09 -6.22
C GLY A 92 0.83 3.43 -5.04
N LEU A 93 0.47 3.07 -3.80
CA LEU A 93 1.42 3.14 -2.69
C LEU A 93 2.60 2.19 -2.96
N GLY A 94 3.83 2.71 -2.84
CA GLY A 94 5.06 2.01 -3.21
C GLY A 94 5.55 2.23 -4.65
N GLY A 95 4.73 2.85 -5.53
CA GLY A 95 5.08 3.31 -6.90
C GLY A 95 3.81 3.52 -7.74
N LEU A 96 3.63 4.51 -8.62
CA LEU A 96 4.50 5.40 -9.39
C LEU A 96 4.08 6.87 -9.14
N ASN A 97 5.02 7.75 -8.75
CA ASN A 97 5.06 9.16 -9.20
C ASN A 97 6.16 10.01 -8.55
N TYR A 98 6.68 9.69 -7.35
CA TYR A 98 7.69 10.58 -6.70
C TYR A 98 8.72 9.92 -5.76
N HIS A 99 8.74 8.58 -5.64
CA HIS A 99 9.79 7.92 -4.85
C HIS A 99 10.86 7.36 -5.80
N PRO A 100 12.17 7.62 -5.57
CA PRO A 100 13.26 7.16 -6.44
C PRO A 100 13.39 5.63 -6.49
N PHE A 101 12.69 4.92 -5.60
CA PHE A 101 12.66 3.46 -5.54
C PHE A 101 11.21 2.99 -5.59
N ASN A 102 10.87 2.23 -6.64
CA ASN A 102 9.66 1.42 -6.68
C ASN A 102 9.86 0.29 -5.65
N ILE A 103 9.18 0.35 -4.51
CA ILE A 103 9.31 -0.69 -3.48
C ILE A 103 8.27 -1.79 -3.75
N PRO A 104 8.62 -3.08 -3.53
CA PRO A 104 7.66 -4.17 -3.57
C PRO A 104 6.39 -3.85 -2.77
N ARG A 105 5.23 -4.19 -3.34
CA ARG A 105 3.93 -3.96 -2.71
C ARG A 105 3.04 -5.19 -2.78
N ALA A 106 2.18 -5.32 -1.79
CA ALA A 106 1.04 -6.24 -1.80
C ALA A 106 -0.19 -5.55 -1.21
N MET A 107 -1.36 -6.13 -1.43
CA MET A 107 -2.63 -5.72 -0.83
C MET A 107 -3.28 -6.90 -0.14
N VAL A 108 -3.88 -6.66 1.02
CA VAL A 108 -4.74 -7.62 1.70
C VAL A 108 -6.17 -7.09 1.66
N VAL A 109 -7.11 -7.90 1.18
CA VAL A 109 -8.53 -7.53 1.08
C VAL A 109 -9.38 -8.33 2.05
N GLY A 110 -10.45 -7.70 2.56
CA GLY A 110 -11.44 -8.34 3.42
C GLY A 110 -12.76 -8.61 2.72
N GLU A 111 -13.63 -9.39 3.35
CA GLU A 111 -14.97 -9.73 2.82
C GLU A 111 -15.80 -8.50 2.44
N LYS A 112 -15.64 -7.39 3.16
CA LYS A 112 -16.42 -6.15 2.98
C LYS A 112 -15.96 -5.28 1.81
N CYS A 113 -14.84 -5.61 1.16
CA CYS A 113 -14.29 -4.83 0.06
C CYS A 113 -13.83 -5.68 -1.14
N LYS A 114 -13.55 -6.97 -0.97
CA LYS A 114 -12.93 -7.82 -2.00
C LYS A 114 -13.67 -7.82 -3.34
N LYS A 115 -15.01 -7.89 -3.30
CA LYS A 115 -15.83 -7.88 -4.52
C LYS A 115 -15.75 -6.54 -5.24
N ALA A 116 -15.86 -5.44 -4.50
CA ALA A 116 -15.80 -4.09 -5.04
C ALA A 116 -14.40 -3.72 -5.56
N ILE A 117 -13.35 -4.27 -4.96
CA ILE A 117 -11.98 -4.14 -5.46
C ILE A 117 -11.83 -4.90 -6.79
N GLY A 118 -12.41 -6.11 -6.91
CA GLY A 118 -12.44 -6.85 -8.17
C GLY A 118 -13.11 -6.07 -9.30
N THR A 119 -14.27 -5.46 -9.04
CA THR A 119 -14.96 -4.63 -10.04
C THR A 119 -14.19 -3.35 -10.39
N LEU A 120 -13.47 -2.77 -9.44
CA LEU A 120 -12.60 -1.60 -9.69
C LEU A 120 -11.40 -1.97 -10.58
N LEU A 121 -10.83 -3.16 -10.42
CA LEU A 121 -9.68 -3.62 -11.20
C LEU A 121 -10.06 -4.09 -12.61
N PHE A 122 -11.15 -4.85 -12.72
CA PHE A 122 -11.51 -5.58 -13.93
C PHE A 122 -12.76 -5.04 -14.64
N GLY A 123 -13.37 -3.99 -14.08
CA GLY A 123 -14.58 -3.35 -14.61
C GLY A 123 -15.88 -3.90 -13.99
N LEU A 124 -16.95 -3.10 -14.11
CA LEU A 124 -18.25 -3.36 -13.45
C LEU A 124 -18.94 -4.64 -13.92
N GLU A 125 -18.66 -5.10 -15.13
CA GLU A 125 -19.25 -6.33 -15.71
C GLU A 125 -18.45 -7.59 -15.36
N SER A 126 -17.28 -7.43 -14.72
CA SER A 126 -16.41 -8.55 -14.36
C SER A 126 -16.88 -9.25 -13.09
N ASN A 127 -16.78 -10.58 -13.09
CA ASN A 127 -16.90 -11.41 -11.88
C ASN A 127 -15.54 -11.91 -11.39
N GLU A 128 -14.45 -11.43 -11.98
CA GLU A 128 -13.10 -11.85 -11.62
C GLU A 128 -12.78 -11.36 -10.19
N PRO A 129 -12.28 -12.26 -9.31
CA PRO A 129 -11.90 -11.88 -7.97
C PRO A 129 -10.64 -11.01 -8.00
N ALA A 130 -10.53 -10.07 -7.06
CA ALA A 130 -9.34 -9.21 -6.94
C ALA A 130 -8.03 -10.02 -6.82
N SER A 131 -8.09 -11.20 -6.22
CA SER A 131 -6.96 -12.13 -6.07
C SER A 131 -6.45 -12.77 -7.37
N ASN A 132 -7.07 -12.48 -8.52
CA ASN A 132 -6.46 -12.79 -9.82
C ASN A 132 -5.21 -11.92 -10.10
N GLU A 133 -5.05 -10.79 -9.43
CA GLU A 133 -3.80 -10.04 -9.42
C GLU A 133 -2.81 -10.70 -8.44
N ASP A 134 -1.59 -11.02 -8.90
CA ASP A 134 -0.57 -11.71 -8.11
C ASP A 134 -0.12 -11.00 -6.82
N TRP A 135 -0.52 -9.73 -6.64
CA TRP A 135 -0.15 -8.89 -5.50
C TRP A 135 -1.32 -8.62 -4.54
N ILE A 136 -2.48 -9.28 -4.75
CA ILE A 136 -3.67 -9.14 -3.90
C ILE A 136 -4.00 -10.46 -3.20
N PHE A 137 -4.10 -10.43 -1.88
CA PHE A 137 -4.26 -11.59 -1.03
C PHE A 137 -5.45 -11.43 -0.06
N GLU A 138 -5.95 -12.53 0.48
CA GLU A 138 -6.99 -12.49 1.53
C GLU A 138 -6.37 -12.61 2.94
N SER A 139 -5.07 -12.96 3.02
CA SER A 139 -4.35 -13.08 4.29
C SER A 139 -3.09 -12.20 4.36
N MET A 140 -2.82 -11.67 5.56
CA MET A 140 -1.61 -10.92 5.85
C MET A 140 -0.35 -11.78 5.69
N GLU A 141 -0.43 -13.08 6.03
CA GLU A 141 0.69 -14.01 5.92
C GLU A 141 1.15 -14.19 4.47
N GLU A 142 0.21 -14.41 3.53
CA GLU A 142 0.55 -14.53 2.11
C GLU A 142 1.14 -13.24 1.55
N ALA A 143 0.57 -12.09 1.90
CA ALA A 143 1.09 -10.79 1.49
C ALA A 143 2.52 -10.54 1.99
N ILE A 144 2.80 -10.87 3.27
CA ILE A 144 4.15 -10.79 3.85
C ILE A 144 5.11 -11.70 3.09
N ASN A 145 4.75 -12.97 2.87
CA ASN A 145 5.59 -13.94 2.18
C ASN A 145 5.91 -13.49 0.74
N TYR A 146 4.91 -12.95 0.04
CA TYR A 146 5.07 -12.40 -1.31
C TYR A 146 6.08 -11.26 -1.35
N VAL A 147 5.88 -10.20 -0.55
CA VAL A 147 6.80 -9.04 -0.59
C VAL A 147 8.18 -9.37 -0.05
N ALA A 148 8.29 -10.25 0.96
CA ALA A 148 9.58 -10.71 1.46
C ALA A 148 10.37 -11.46 0.37
N GLY A 149 9.72 -12.34 -0.39
CA GLY A 149 10.33 -13.03 -1.52
C GLY A 149 10.86 -12.08 -2.59
N LEU A 150 10.09 -11.03 -2.93
CA LEU A 150 10.53 -10.00 -3.89
C LEU A 150 11.79 -9.26 -3.39
N VAL A 151 11.81 -8.84 -2.12
CA VAL A 151 12.96 -8.16 -1.52
C VAL A 151 14.18 -9.07 -1.46
N GLU A 152 14.02 -10.34 -1.11
CA GLU A 152 15.10 -11.32 -1.08
C GLU A 152 15.72 -11.55 -2.46
N ASP A 153 14.89 -11.58 -3.50
CA ASP A 153 15.36 -11.74 -4.87
C ASP A 153 16.12 -10.51 -5.38
N GLU A 154 15.73 -9.31 -4.96
CA GLU A 154 16.55 -8.11 -5.16
C GLU A 154 17.90 -8.19 -4.43
N ASP A 155 17.91 -8.66 -3.18
CA ASP A 155 19.14 -8.82 -2.40
C ASP A 155 20.11 -9.81 -3.06
N LYS A 156 19.60 -10.93 -3.59
CA LYS A 156 20.40 -11.91 -4.32
C LYS A 156 21.04 -11.31 -5.58
N LYS A 157 20.32 -10.47 -6.32
CA LYS A 157 20.83 -9.76 -7.52
C LYS A 157 21.93 -8.76 -7.17
N ARG A 158 21.89 -8.18 -5.97
CA ARG A 158 22.86 -7.18 -5.49
C ARG A 158 24.11 -7.78 -4.84
N LYS A 159 24.19 -9.10 -4.61
CA LYS A 159 25.36 -9.73 -3.97
C LYS A 159 26.64 -9.46 -4.81
N PRO A 160 27.74 -9.02 -4.17
CA PRO A 160 29.00 -8.82 -4.88
C PRO A 160 29.49 -10.14 -5.47
N LYS A 161 29.92 -10.13 -6.74
CA LYS A 161 30.61 -11.28 -7.35
C LYS A 161 31.80 -11.67 -6.45
N PRO A 162 32.06 -12.98 -6.25
CA PRO A 162 33.24 -13.40 -5.50
C PRO A 162 34.47 -12.71 -6.09
N LYS A 163 35.31 -12.12 -5.22
CA LYS A 163 36.59 -11.55 -5.65
C LYS A 163 37.31 -12.64 -6.44
N ARG A 164 37.62 -12.37 -7.72
CA ARG A 164 38.57 -13.21 -8.46
C ARG A 164 39.81 -13.32 -7.59
N THR A 165 40.19 -14.52 -7.19
CA THR A 165 41.53 -14.80 -6.70
C THR A 165 42.47 -14.35 -7.81
N ILE A 166 43.23 -13.29 -7.52
CA ILE A 166 44.39 -12.94 -8.32
C ILE A 166 45.44 -13.92 -7.84
N ASP A 167 45.65 -14.98 -8.62
CA ASP A 167 46.79 -15.85 -8.42
C ASP A 167 48.03 -15.01 -8.77
N PHE A 168 48.87 -14.79 -7.75
CA PHE A 168 50.18 -14.13 -7.87
C PHE A 168 51.24 -15.13 -8.32
#